data_AF-A0A964ZAC5-F1
#
_entry.id   AF-A0A964ZAC5-F1
#
_cell.length_a   1.000
_cell.length_b   1.000
_cell.length_c   1.000
_cell.angle_alpha   90.00
_cell.angle_beta   90.00
_cell.angle_gamma   90.00
#
_symmetry.space_group_name_H-M   'P 1'
#
loop_
_entity.id
_entity.type
_entity.pdbx_description
1 polymer ?
#
loop_
_entity_poly.entity_id
_entity_poly.type
_entity_poly.pdbx_seq_one_letter_code
_entity_poly.pdbx_strand_id
1 'polypeptide(L)'
;MTGKYFSSLVAFSLGLVIWLLSVLLNQTTSLPLIREMSLFAGAAFILVALVQRFQATNWSGTDRLSLAGYTSIATLAAIMLVYGGIPEQWGSARLLFGGAAILGLGATVLIVVPTVPRKILLSLWVIFHFGGMFTSFASIDPPGSQGPFLAKHLWTFVYRPYLSFFYLTNAYHFYSPDPGPPNLLWFAVHYSDGSYMWIKIPTREKGQIGMHYQRVLALPEHSFSQNPRMPFTRSQVAGLRADQYDENNIWENIYDRRIRGSGVRYSARGQYIPLVTDIDVNVQFREPNDTSKKLLAAVANRVLKQAPKREGLSVRSVKIYRVTHQMLTPYELSRGISPFVKQKYWPYFMGEFNTEGEMVNPMDPFLYWYLPIVKVPATYPNHAPRDPQSGLPVFAVNLPAVEPNFELDCLEMHAAGPAKETNR
;
A
#
# COMPACT_ATOMS: atom_id res chain seq x y z
N MET A 1 32.49 43.46 12.17
CA MET A 1 31.62 42.29 11.86
C MET A 1 32.05 41.15 12.75
N THR A 2 31.13 40.52 13.48
CA THR A 2 31.48 39.36 14.32
C THR A 2 31.82 38.16 13.43
N GLY A 3 32.76 37.30 13.85
CA GLY A 3 33.27 36.19 13.01
C GLY A 3 32.20 35.26 12.42
N LYS A 4 31.03 35.17 13.05
CA LYS A 4 29.86 34.40 12.58
C LYS A 4 29.27 34.94 11.26
N TYR A 5 29.29 36.25 11.02
CA TYR A 5 28.78 36.84 9.79
C TYR A 5 29.67 36.46 8.61
N PHE A 6 30.99 36.54 8.82
CA PHE A 6 31.99 36.19 7.83
C PHE A 6 31.93 34.69 7.48
N SER A 7 31.84 33.81 8.49
CA SER A 7 31.75 32.36 8.25
C SER A 7 30.49 31.99 7.44
N SER A 8 29.34 32.58 7.76
CA SER A 8 28.08 32.31 7.04
C SER A 8 28.15 32.77 5.57
N LEU A 9 28.77 33.92 5.29
CA LEU A 9 28.94 34.44 3.94
C LEU A 9 29.86 33.52 3.12
N VAL A 10 31.02 33.13 3.66
CA VAL A 10 31.97 32.24 2.97
C VAL A 10 31.33 30.89 2.67
N ALA A 11 30.64 30.28 3.65
CA ALA A 11 29.94 29.01 3.44
C ALA A 11 28.84 29.12 2.37
N PHE A 12 28.08 30.21 2.37
CA PHE A 12 27.03 30.44 1.37
C PHE A 12 27.59 30.60 -0.04
N SER A 13 28.63 31.44 -0.20
CA SER A 13 29.29 31.66 -1.48
C SER A 13 29.92 30.38 -2.03
N LEU A 14 30.60 29.60 -1.18
CA LEU A 14 31.16 28.31 -1.57
C LEU A 14 30.06 27.32 -2.02
N GLY A 15 28.98 27.23 -1.23
CA GLY A 15 27.83 26.40 -1.57
C GLY A 15 27.20 26.78 -2.91
N LEU A 16 27.03 28.08 -3.17
CA LEU A 16 26.49 28.61 -4.42
C LEU A 16 27.40 28.31 -5.62
N VAL A 17 28.72 28.44 -5.47
CA VAL A 17 29.70 28.11 -6.53
C VAL A 17 29.67 26.63 -6.87
N ILE A 18 29.74 25.75 -5.85
CA ILE A 18 29.64 24.29 -6.05
C ILE A 18 28.33 23.95 -6.76
N TRP A 19 27.23 24.56 -6.31
CA TRP A 19 25.91 24.35 -6.86
C TRP A 19 25.81 24.81 -8.33
N LEU A 20 26.26 26.02 -8.67
CA LEU A 20 26.26 26.55 -10.04
C LEU A 20 27.11 25.70 -10.98
N LEU A 21 28.32 25.32 -10.57
CA LEU A 21 29.18 24.44 -11.34
C LEU A 21 28.49 23.11 -11.63
N SER A 22 27.79 22.54 -10.65
CA SER A 22 27.06 21.28 -10.81
C SER A 22 25.89 21.40 -11.80
N VAL A 23 25.18 22.52 -11.81
CA VAL A 23 24.12 22.80 -12.80
C VAL A 23 24.72 23.00 -14.20
N LEU A 24 25.85 23.69 -14.33
CA LEU A 24 26.52 23.91 -15.61
C LEU A 24 27.10 22.61 -16.21
N LEU A 25 27.55 21.68 -15.37
CA LEU A 25 28.00 20.34 -15.78
C LEU A 25 26.88 19.49 -16.41
N ASN A 26 25.61 19.89 -16.28
CA ASN A 26 24.45 19.16 -16.80
C ASN A 26 24.39 19.10 -18.34
N GLN A 27 25.16 19.92 -19.06
CA GLN A 27 25.14 19.93 -20.52
C GLN A 27 26.21 19.05 -21.18
N THR A 28 27.18 18.48 -20.44
CA THR A 28 28.44 18.05 -21.08
C THR A 28 29.07 16.72 -20.65
N THR A 29 28.58 15.97 -19.64
CA THR A 29 29.44 14.92 -19.04
C THR A 29 28.86 13.51 -18.83
N SER A 30 29.76 12.53 -19.02
CA SER A 30 29.69 11.10 -18.75
C SER A 30 29.75 10.70 -17.27
N LEU A 31 29.64 11.67 -16.34
CA LEU A 31 29.89 11.49 -14.90
C LEU A 31 28.70 11.94 -14.03
N PRO A 32 27.53 11.27 -14.13
CA PRO A 32 26.30 11.68 -13.43
C PRO A 32 26.43 11.67 -11.90
N LEU A 33 27.25 10.76 -11.36
CA LEU A 33 27.44 10.62 -9.92
C LEU A 33 28.12 11.83 -9.29
N ILE A 34 29.20 12.34 -9.91
CA ILE A 34 29.94 13.51 -9.39
C ILE A 34 29.02 14.74 -9.38
N ARG A 35 28.26 14.95 -10.46
CA ARG A 35 27.26 16.01 -10.55
C ARG A 35 26.27 15.93 -9.39
N GLU A 36 25.67 14.77 -9.16
CA GLU A 36 24.68 14.58 -8.10
C GLU A 36 25.26 14.84 -6.71
N MET A 37 26.46 14.30 -6.42
CA MET A 37 27.15 14.55 -5.15
C MET A 37 27.44 16.04 -4.94
N SER A 38 27.89 16.74 -5.98
CA SER A 38 28.18 18.17 -5.91
C SER A 38 26.91 19.02 -5.75
N LEU A 39 25.77 18.66 -6.38
CA LEU A 39 24.48 19.33 -6.15
C LEU A 39 24.05 19.24 -4.68
N PHE A 40 24.11 18.04 -4.09
CA PHE A 40 23.74 17.85 -2.69
C PHE A 40 24.71 18.53 -1.73
N ALA A 41 26.02 18.49 -2.01
CA ALA A 41 27.01 19.21 -1.21
C ALA A 41 26.75 20.73 -1.24
N GLY A 42 26.53 21.31 -2.42
CA GLY A 42 26.20 22.73 -2.56
C GLY A 42 24.94 23.13 -1.80
N ALA A 43 23.87 22.34 -1.91
CA ALA A 43 22.63 22.55 -1.16
C ALA A 43 22.84 22.47 0.36
N ALA A 44 23.65 21.53 0.84
CA ALA A 44 23.98 21.38 2.26
C ALA A 44 24.75 22.60 2.80
N PHE A 45 25.76 23.10 2.06
CA PHE A 45 26.49 24.30 2.45
C PHE A 45 25.60 25.56 2.52
N ILE A 46 24.72 25.74 1.53
CA ILE A 46 23.72 26.82 1.53
C ILE A 46 22.83 26.72 2.77
N LEU A 47 22.34 25.52 3.10
CA LEU A 47 21.48 25.31 4.28
C LEU A 47 22.22 25.62 5.59
N VAL A 48 23.45 25.13 5.77
CA VAL A 48 24.26 25.42 6.96
C VAL A 48 24.51 26.92 7.10
N ALA A 49 24.84 27.61 6.01
CA ALA A 49 25.04 29.05 6.00
C ALA A 49 23.76 29.82 6.38
N LEU A 50 22.60 29.41 5.88
CA LEU A 50 21.31 29.99 6.26
C LEU A 50 21.01 29.80 7.74
N VAL A 51 21.25 28.61 8.29
CA VAL A 51 21.04 28.33 9.72
C VAL A 51 21.94 29.21 10.58
N GLN A 52 23.24 29.29 10.25
CA GLN A 52 24.19 30.15 10.96
C GLN A 52 23.77 31.63 10.87
N ARG A 53 23.33 32.08 9.69
CA ARG A 53 22.88 33.46 9.48
C ARG A 53 21.62 33.77 10.30
N PHE A 54 20.67 32.84 10.33
CA PHE A 54 19.44 32.97 11.10
C PHE A 54 19.75 33.10 12.60
N GLN A 55 20.64 32.27 13.12
CA GLN A 55 21.07 32.31 14.53
C GLN A 55 21.82 33.59 14.92
N ALA A 56 22.54 34.20 13.97
CA ALA A 56 23.32 35.41 14.21
C ALA A 56 22.54 36.72 14.01
N THR A 57 21.31 36.65 13.49
CA THR A 57 20.52 37.82 13.09
C THR A 57 19.92 38.52 14.31
N ASN A 58 20.24 39.81 14.49
CA ASN A 58 19.69 40.63 15.58
C ASN A 58 18.30 41.20 15.27
N TRP A 59 17.67 40.75 14.18
CA TRP A 59 16.35 41.16 13.69
C TRP A 59 16.18 42.68 13.47
N SER A 60 17.28 43.41 13.34
CA SER A 60 17.30 44.81 12.90
C SER A 60 16.82 44.95 11.45
N GLY A 61 16.47 46.17 11.01
CA GLY A 61 16.01 46.40 9.63
C GLY A 61 16.99 45.89 8.57
N THR A 62 18.28 46.22 8.72
CA THR A 62 19.35 45.83 7.80
C THR A 62 19.68 44.35 7.87
N ASP A 63 19.71 43.76 9.07
CA ASP A 63 20.00 42.32 9.21
C ASP A 63 18.89 41.45 8.61
N ARG A 64 17.62 41.88 8.74
CA ARG A 64 16.48 41.19 8.12
C ARG A 64 16.55 41.24 6.60
N LEU A 65 16.86 42.40 6.02
CA LEU A 65 17.02 42.53 4.57
C LEU A 65 18.15 41.64 4.05
N SER A 66 19.27 41.61 4.77
CA SER A 66 20.38 40.71 4.42
C SER A 66 19.97 39.24 4.48
N LEU A 67 19.35 38.79 5.58
CA LEU A 67 18.85 37.41 5.73
C LEU A 67 17.82 37.06 4.66
N ALA A 68 16.90 37.97 4.32
CA ALA A 68 15.96 37.78 3.22
C ALA A 68 16.68 37.61 1.88
N GLY A 69 17.76 38.37 1.63
CA GLY A 69 18.61 38.20 0.45
C GLY A 69 19.22 36.80 0.34
N TYR A 70 19.79 36.28 1.43
CA TYR A 70 20.31 34.90 1.46
C TYR A 70 19.21 33.87 1.17
N THR A 71 18.05 34.01 1.81
CA THR A 71 16.91 33.11 1.61
C THR A 71 16.38 33.17 0.17
N SER A 72 16.28 34.35 -0.44
CA SER A 72 15.90 34.52 -1.85
C SER A 72 16.85 33.81 -2.81
N ILE A 73 18.16 33.95 -2.60
CA ILE A 73 19.16 33.30 -3.47
C ILE A 73 19.11 31.78 -3.31
N ALA A 74 18.99 31.27 -2.08
CA ALA A 74 18.81 29.84 -1.84
C ALA A 74 17.52 29.30 -2.47
N THR A 75 16.45 30.09 -2.43
CA THR A 75 15.16 29.79 -3.06
C THR A 75 15.30 29.72 -4.58
N LEU A 76 16.01 30.67 -5.19
CA LEU A 76 16.30 30.66 -6.62
C LEU A 76 17.12 29.42 -7.02
N ALA A 77 18.11 29.04 -6.22
CA ALA A 77 18.87 27.81 -6.42
C ALA A 77 17.95 26.57 -6.37
N ALA A 78 17.02 26.50 -5.41
CA ALA A 78 16.03 25.41 -5.36
C ALA A 78 15.11 25.39 -6.59
N ILE A 79 14.63 26.55 -7.07
CA ILE A 79 13.83 26.65 -8.31
C ILE A 79 14.62 26.13 -9.51
N MET A 80 15.87 26.56 -9.65
CA MET A 80 16.74 26.11 -10.74
C MET A 80 17.02 24.60 -10.67
N LEU A 81 17.12 24.00 -9.48
CA LEU A 81 17.19 22.54 -9.33
C LEU A 81 15.96 21.83 -9.89
N VAL A 82 14.76 22.34 -9.58
CA VAL A 82 13.50 21.75 -10.05
C VAL A 82 13.40 21.78 -11.57
N TYR A 83 13.74 22.91 -12.19
CA TYR A 83 13.53 23.13 -13.63
C TYR A 83 14.71 22.74 -14.52
N GLY A 84 15.94 22.68 -13.99
CA GLY A 84 17.14 22.46 -14.81
C GLY A 84 18.24 21.61 -14.20
N GLY A 85 18.22 21.32 -12.89
CA GLY A 85 19.29 20.57 -12.22
C GLY A 85 19.00 19.10 -11.95
N ILE A 86 17.72 18.73 -11.80
CA ILE A 86 17.31 17.38 -11.38
C ILE A 86 16.64 16.64 -12.55
N PRO A 87 17.08 15.42 -12.90
CA PRO A 87 16.44 14.60 -13.94
C PRO A 87 14.95 14.34 -13.68
N GLU A 88 14.15 14.16 -14.73
CA GLU A 88 12.70 13.93 -14.62
C GLU A 88 12.36 12.68 -13.80
N GLN A 89 13.18 11.63 -13.92
CA GLN A 89 13.02 10.40 -13.15
C GLN A 89 13.16 10.59 -11.62
N TRP A 90 13.76 11.68 -11.16
CA TRP A 90 13.92 12.01 -9.73
C TRP A 90 12.77 12.90 -9.24
N GLY A 91 11.53 12.46 -9.51
CA GLY A 91 10.32 13.22 -9.18
C GLY A 91 10.20 13.58 -7.69
N SER A 92 10.71 12.73 -6.78
CA SER A 92 10.74 13.01 -5.33
C SER A 92 11.67 14.18 -4.97
N ALA A 93 12.84 14.27 -5.59
CA ALA A 93 13.76 15.38 -5.38
C ALA A 93 13.19 16.68 -5.95
N ARG A 94 12.59 16.64 -7.16
CA ARG A 94 11.86 17.80 -7.71
C ARG A 94 10.74 18.26 -6.78
N LEU A 95 9.97 17.34 -6.22
CA LEU A 95 8.92 17.67 -5.24
C LEU A 95 9.50 18.29 -3.97
N LEU A 96 10.60 17.74 -3.45
CA LEU A 96 11.29 18.26 -2.26
C LEU A 96 11.79 19.70 -2.48
N PHE A 97 12.55 19.94 -3.55
CA PHE A 97 13.08 21.27 -3.85
C PHE A 97 12.00 22.25 -4.30
N GLY A 98 10.93 21.78 -4.95
CA GLY A 98 9.76 22.60 -5.25
C GLY A 98 9.04 23.05 -3.98
N GLY A 99 8.84 22.14 -3.03
CA GLY A 99 8.33 22.47 -1.69
C GLY A 99 9.25 23.46 -0.95
N ALA A 100 10.56 23.21 -0.96
CA ALA A 100 11.55 24.10 -0.35
C ALA A 100 11.56 25.49 -1.00
N ALA A 101 11.37 25.59 -2.32
CA ALA A 101 11.28 26.86 -3.03
C ALA A 101 10.03 27.65 -2.61
N ILE A 102 8.86 27.01 -2.54
CA ILE A 102 7.61 27.64 -2.07
C ILE A 102 7.79 28.15 -0.64
N LEU A 103 8.35 27.33 0.26
CA LEU A 103 8.63 27.70 1.64
C LEU A 103 9.65 28.85 1.72
N GLY A 104 10.69 28.82 0.90
CA GLY A 104 11.72 29.84 0.84
C GLY A 104 11.19 31.19 0.35
N LEU A 105 10.31 31.21 -0.65
CA LEU A 105 9.60 32.42 -1.09
C LEU A 105 8.74 33.00 0.04
N GLY A 106 7.93 32.16 0.69
CA GLY A 106 7.11 32.57 1.82
C GLY A 106 7.95 33.10 2.99
N ALA A 107 9.04 32.42 3.33
CA ALA A 107 9.97 32.82 4.37
C ALA A 107 10.64 34.16 4.05
N THR A 108 11.06 34.38 2.81
CA THR A 108 11.66 35.64 2.36
C THR A 108 10.73 36.82 2.62
N VAL A 109 9.47 36.71 2.17
CA VAL A 109 8.46 37.75 2.41
C VAL A 109 8.29 37.96 3.92
N LEU A 110 8.13 36.87 4.68
CA LEU A 110 7.91 36.93 6.12
C LEU A 110 9.08 37.56 6.89
N ILE A 111 10.32 37.38 6.46
CA ILE A 111 11.52 37.96 7.09
C ILE A 111 11.51 39.49 6.94
N VAL A 112 11.12 40.01 5.78
CA VAL A 112 11.10 41.46 5.49
C VAL A 112 9.97 42.16 6.25
N VAL A 113 8.83 41.49 6.43
CA VAL A 113 7.66 42.02 7.12
C VAL A 113 8.01 42.50 8.55
N PRO A 114 7.52 43.68 8.98
CA PRO A 114 7.73 44.18 10.35
C PRO A 114 7.23 43.21 11.43
N THR A 115 7.76 43.34 12.65
CA THR A 115 7.54 42.37 13.73
C THR A 115 6.06 42.13 14.06
N VAL A 116 5.23 43.19 14.09
CA VAL A 116 3.82 43.06 14.46
C VAL A 116 3.01 42.29 13.41
N PRO A 117 2.96 42.70 12.11
CA PRO A 117 2.27 41.91 11.09
C PRO A 117 2.84 40.49 10.93
N ARG A 118 4.16 40.32 11.09
CA ARG A 118 4.79 38.99 11.04
C ARG A 118 4.26 38.05 12.12
N LYS A 119 4.16 38.54 13.36
CA LYS A 119 3.57 37.77 14.47
C LYS A 119 2.11 37.41 14.18
N ILE A 120 1.32 38.35 13.65
CA ILE A 120 -0.07 38.10 13.26
C ILE A 120 -0.14 36.99 12.20
N LEU A 121 0.66 37.07 11.14
CA LEU A 121 0.70 36.06 10.08
C LEU A 121 1.09 34.68 10.61
N LEU A 122 2.11 34.61 11.48
CA LEU A 122 2.54 33.35 12.11
C LEU A 122 1.43 32.78 13.01
N SER A 123 0.79 33.60 13.83
CA SER A 123 -0.33 33.17 14.67
C SER A 123 -1.51 32.66 13.84
N LEU A 124 -1.86 33.36 12.75
CA LEU A 124 -2.91 32.92 11.82
C LEU A 124 -2.55 31.59 11.16
N TRP A 125 -1.28 31.38 10.78
CA TRP A 125 -0.82 30.11 10.21
C TRP A 125 -0.88 28.97 11.24
N VAL A 126 -0.50 29.21 12.49
CA VAL A 126 -0.65 28.25 13.58
C VAL A 126 -2.12 27.90 13.79
N ILE A 127 -3.01 28.90 13.88
CA ILE A 127 -4.46 28.69 14.00
C ILE A 127 -4.99 27.89 12.80
N PHE A 128 -4.55 28.20 11.58
CA PHE A 128 -4.91 27.43 10.39
C PHE A 128 -4.45 25.98 10.47
N HIS A 129 -3.20 25.74 10.89
CA HIS A 129 -2.64 24.39 11.02
C HIS A 129 -3.40 23.54 12.05
N PHE A 130 -3.57 24.05 13.27
CA PHE A 130 -4.30 23.37 14.33
C PHE A 130 -5.80 23.30 14.05
N GLY A 131 -6.37 24.31 13.38
CA GLY A 131 -7.74 24.29 12.86
C GLY A 131 -7.93 23.17 11.85
N GLY A 132 -6.96 22.93 10.97
CA GLY A 132 -6.98 21.79 10.06
C GLY A 132 -7.00 20.45 10.80
N MET A 133 -6.12 20.27 11.78
CA MET A 133 -6.12 19.07 12.62
C MET A 133 -7.42 18.92 13.40
N PHE A 134 -8.03 20.02 13.84
CA PHE A 134 -9.34 19.99 14.49
C PHE A 134 -10.44 19.52 13.53
N THR A 135 -10.47 20.05 12.31
CA THR A 135 -11.45 19.63 11.30
C THR A 135 -11.30 18.17 10.87
N SER A 136 -10.11 17.57 10.97
CA SER A 136 -9.91 16.18 10.58
C SER A 136 -10.76 15.22 11.42
N PHE A 137 -10.88 15.45 12.73
CA PHE A 137 -11.73 14.64 13.58
C PHE A 137 -13.18 15.15 13.60
N ALA A 138 -13.39 16.48 13.59
CA ALA A 138 -14.74 17.05 13.62
C ALA A 138 -15.56 16.76 12.34
N SER A 139 -14.89 16.38 11.24
CA SER A 139 -15.55 16.02 9.98
C SER A 139 -16.08 14.57 9.94
N ILE A 140 -15.74 13.74 10.92
CA ILE A 140 -16.16 12.33 10.98
C ILE A 140 -17.61 12.25 11.48
N ASP A 141 -18.42 11.43 10.81
CA ASP A 141 -19.81 11.20 11.21
C ASP A 141 -19.88 10.34 12.49
N PRO A 142 -20.54 10.82 13.57
CA PRO A 142 -20.79 9.97 14.73
C PRO A 142 -21.85 8.90 14.39
N PRO A 143 -21.85 7.75 15.09
CA PRO A 143 -22.88 6.73 14.89
C PRO A 143 -24.31 7.31 15.00
N GLY A 144 -25.13 7.10 13.97
CA GLY A 144 -26.53 7.55 13.94
C GLY A 144 -26.75 9.05 13.75
N SER A 145 -25.71 9.85 13.47
CA SER A 145 -25.84 11.28 13.21
C SER A 145 -24.87 11.75 12.13
N GLN A 146 -24.94 13.03 11.74
CA GLN A 146 -24.00 13.63 10.79
C GLN A 146 -23.12 14.64 11.52
N GLY A 147 -21.82 14.62 11.21
CA GLY A 147 -20.86 15.62 11.65
C GLY A 147 -21.19 17.01 11.07
N PRO A 148 -20.71 18.11 11.71
CA PRO A 148 -21.02 19.47 11.30
C PRO A 148 -20.68 19.76 9.83
N PHE A 149 -21.65 20.28 9.07
CA PHE A 149 -21.51 20.59 7.64
C PHE A 149 -20.27 21.45 7.32
N LEU A 150 -20.03 22.49 8.14
CA LEU A 150 -18.90 23.40 7.96
C LEU A 150 -17.55 22.67 8.15
N ALA A 151 -17.45 21.80 9.15
CA ALA A 151 -16.24 21.02 9.39
C ALA A 151 -15.94 20.10 8.20
N LYS A 152 -16.96 19.43 7.65
CA LYS A 152 -16.84 18.58 6.46
C LYS A 152 -16.38 19.36 5.22
N HIS A 153 -16.91 20.56 5.00
CA HIS A 153 -16.52 21.40 3.86
C HIS A 153 -15.10 21.94 3.99
N LEU A 154 -14.77 22.50 5.15
CA LEU A 154 -13.42 22.99 5.42
C LEU A 154 -12.39 21.86 5.35
N TRP A 155 -12.70 20.69 5.91
CA TRP A 155 -11.87 19.50 5.76
C TRP A 155 -11.67 19.14 4.28
N THR A 156 -12.75 18.93 3.53
CA THR A 156 -12.69 18.40 2.17
C THR A 156 -11.95 19.32 1.21
N PHE A 157 -12.22 20.63 1.27
CA PHE A 157 -11.76 21.58 0.25
C PHE A 157 -10.55 22.41 0.67
N VAL A 158 -10.35 22.64 1.97
CA VAL A 158 -9.29 23.55 2.47
C VAL A 158 -8.18 22.78 3.18
N TYR A 159 -8.52 22.05 4.24
CA TYR A 159 -7.53 21.48 5.14
C TYR A 159 -6.98 20.12 4.70
N ARG A 160 -7.77 19.26 4.06
CA ARG A 160 -7.32 17.93 3.63
C ARG A 160 -6.20 18.01 2.59
N PRO A 161 -6.23 18.86 1.55
CA PRO A 161 -5.10 19.02 0.62
C PRO A 161 -3.83 19.48 1.35
N TYR A 162 -3.95 20.50 2.22
CA TYR A 162 -2.85 21.03 3.03
C TYR A 162 -2.24 19.97 3.95
N LEU A 163 -3.04 19.30 4.78
CA LEU A 163 -2.53 18.29 5.70
C LEU A 163 -2.00 17.05 4.96
N SER A 164 -2.56 16.69 3.81
CA SER A 164 -2.07 15.56 3.01
C SER A 164 -0.71 15.85 2.41
N PHE A 165 -0.44 17.11 2.06
CA PHE A 165 0.88 17.56 1.62
C PHE A 165 1.92 17.37 2.74
N PHE A 166 1.56 17.68 3.99
CA PHE A 166 2.43 17.48 5.17
C PHE A 166 2.42 16.05 5.74
N TYR A 167 1.69 15.11 5.12
CA TYR A 167 1.52 13.75 5.61
C TYR A 167 0.88 13.64 7.01
N LEU A 168 0.13 14.67 7.41
CA LEU A 168 -0.59 14.74 8.69
C LEU A 168 -2.04 14.22 8.60
N THR A 169 -2.47 13.72 7.44
CA THR A 169 -3.77 13.06 7.27
C THR A 169 -3.72 11.56 7.54
N ASN A 170 -2.54 11.00 7.83
CA ASN A 170 -2.43 9.60 8.17
C ASN A 170 -2.83 9.36 9.63
N ALA A 171 -4.14 9.34 9.87
CA ALA A 171 -4.76 9.06 11.16
C ALA A 171 -4.32 7.71 11.77
N TYR A 172 -3.74 6.79 10.97
CA TYR A 172 -3.22 5.50 11.44
C TYR A 172 -2.21 5.62 12.59
N HIS A 173 -1.40 6.68 12.63
CA HIS A 173 -0.42 6.87 13.70
C HIS A 173 -1.04 7.36 15.02
N PHE A 174 -2.24 7.93 14.98
CA PHE A 174 -2.88 8.55 16.15
C PHE A 174 -4.06 7.74 16.70
N TYR A 175 -4.78 6.97 15.86
CA TYR A 175 -6.06 6.35 16.23
C TYR A 175 -6.09 4.82 16.18
N SER A 176 -5.11 4.16 15.58
CA SER A 176 -5.06 2.70 15.50
C SER A 176 -3.80 2.18 16.18
N PRO A 177 -3.74 2.19 17.53
CA PRO A 177 -2.61 1.61 18.28
C PRO A 177 -2.41 0.11 17.96
N ASP A 178 -3.43 -0.54 17.40
CA ASP A 178 -3.38 -1.91 16.92
C ASP A 178 -3.88 -1.95 15.46
N PRO A 179 -3.04 -1.56 14.48
CA PRO A 179 -3.44 -1.65 13.08
C PRO A 179 -3.65 -3.13 12.77
N GLY A 180 -4.88 -3.48 12.37
CA GLY A 180 -5.17 -4.83 11.91
C GLY A 180 -4.21 -5.26 10.80
N PRO A 181 -4.08 -6.57 10.55
CA PRO A 181 -3.16 -7.08 9.55
C PRO A 181 -3.45 -6.47 8.17
N PRO A 182 -2.43 -5.95 7.45
CA PRO A 182 -2.64 -5.30 6.18
C PRO A 182 -3.12 -6.29 5.13
N ASN A 183 -4.00 -5.85 4.25
CA ASN A 183 -4.44 -6.64 3.12
C ASN A 183 -3.62 -6.30 1.87
N LEU A 184 -3.35 -7.33 1.07
CA LEU A 184 -2.65 -7.27 -0.20
C LEU A 184 -3.55 -7.86 -1.29
N LEU A 185 -3.30 -7.52 -2.55
CA LEU A 185 -3.89 -8.17 -3.71
C LEU A 185 -2.81 -8.87 -4.51
N TRP A 186 -2.94 -10.18 -4.65
CA TRP A 186 -2.06 -11.00 -5.48
C TRP A 186 -2.84 -11.53 -6.67
N PHE A 187 -2.20 -11.54 -7.82
CA PHE A 187 -2.80 -11.88 -9.10
C PHE A 187 -1.97 -12.98 -9.75
N ALA A 188 -2.58 -14.11 -10.08
CA ALA A 188 -1.98 -15.10 -10.96
C ALA A 188 -2.51 -14.87 -12.38
N VAL A 189 -1.70 -14.24 -13.22
CA VAL A 189 -2.04 -13.93 -14.61
C VAL A 189 -1.70 -15.13 -15.48
N HIS A 190 -2.72 -15.76 -16.06
CA HIS A 190 -2.59 -16.94 -16.92
C HIS A 190 -2.44 -16.54 -18.38
N TYR A 191 -1.56 -17.24 -19.09
CA TYR A 191 -1.32 -17.09 -20.52
C TYR A 191 -1.93 -18.25 -21.32
N SER A 192 -1.96 -18.09 -22.64
CA SER A 192 -2.52 -19.08 -23.59
C SER A 192 -1.81 -20.44 -23.57
N ASP A 193 -0.54 -20.51 -23.18
CA ASP A 193 0.21 -21.78 -23.03
C ASP A 193 -0.09 -22.52 -21.71
N GLY A 194 -0.92 -21.94 -20.85
CA GLY A 194 -1.24 -22.46 -19.53
C GLY A 194 -0.20 -22.10 -18.45
N SER A 195 0.88 -21.41 -18.81
CA SER A 195 1.77 -20.81 -17.83
C SER A 195 1.08 -19.63 -17.13
N TYR A 196 1.61 -19.23 -15.97
CA TYR A 196 1.13 -18.04 -15.28
C TYR A 196 2.28 -17.26 -14.66
N MET A 197 1.98 -16.05 -14.19
CA MET A 197 2.91 -15.27 -13.39
C MET A 197 2.22 -14.52 -12.26
N TRP A 198 2.95 -14.31 -11.18
CA TRP A 198 2.49 -13.53 -10.04
C TRP A 198 2.71 -12.04 -10.26
N ILE A 199 1.65 -11.26 -10.07
CA ILE A 199 1.72 -9.82 -9.84
C ILE A 199 1.22 -9.59 -8.41
N LYS A 200 2.01 -8.93 -7.57
CA LYS A 200 1.66 -8.65 -6.17
C LYS A 200 1.58 -7.14 -5.95
N ILE A 201 0.51 -6.67 -5.31
CA ILE A 201 0.24 -5.26 -5.08
C ILE A 201 -0.25 -5.05 -3.64
N PRO A 202 0.38 -4.16 -2.86
CA PRO A 202 1.68 -3.53 -3.11
C PRO A 202 2.86 -4.51 -2.98
N THR A 203 3.99 -4.18 -3.61
CA THR A 203 5.29 -4.83 -3.37
C THR A 203 6.27 -3.81 -2.82
N ARG A 204 7.02 -4.17 -1.78
CA ARG A 204 8.07 -3.29 -1.23
C ARG A 204 9.19 -3.04 -2.23
N GLU A 205 9.50 -4.03 -3.06
CA GLU A 205 10.55 -3.98 -4.08
C GLU A 205 10.31 -2.91 -5.16
N LYS A 206 9.03 -2.65 -5.52
CA LYS A 206 8.67 -1.68 -6.58
C LYS A 206 8.40 -0.27 -6.05
N GLY A 207 8.25 -0.11 -4.74
CA GLY A 207 8.00 1.18 -4.12
C GLY A 207 9.27 2.01 -4.06
N GLN A 208 9.48 2.92 -5.03
CA GLN A 208 10.62 3.85 -5.04
C GLN A 208 10.68 4.73 -3.76
N ILE A 209 9.53 4.99 -3.15
CA ILE A 209 9.39 5.72 -1.90
C ILE A 209 8.41 4.96 -1.01
N GLY A 210 8.67 4.92 0.31
CA GLY A 210 7.77 4.26 1.27
C GLY A 210 6.32 4.78 1.19
N MET A 211 6.15 6.04 0.80
CA MET A 211 4.83 6.65 0.58
C MET A 211 4.04 6.00 -0.57
N HIS A 212 4.71 5.56 -1.64
CA HIS A 212 4.04 4.88 -2.75
C HIS A 212 3.48 3.54 -2.28
N TYR A 213 4.28 2.77 -1.53
CA TYR A 213 3.83 1.52 -0.91
C TYR A 213 2.59 1.75 -0.02
N GLN A 214 2.62 2.76 0.85
CA GLN A 214 1.50 3.11 1.73
C GLN A 214 0.24 3.55 0.97
N ARG A 215 0.39 4.33 -0.11
CA ARG A 215 -0.76 4.71 -0.96
C ARG A 215 -1.37 3.50 -1.67
N VAL A 216 -0.53 2.57 -2.11
CA VAL A 216 -0.97 1.36 -2.80
C VAL A 216 -1.55 0.33 -1.81
N LEU A 217 -1.16 0.35 -0.54
CA LEU A 217 -1.80 -0.45 0.52
C LEU A 217 -3.29 -0.12 0.68
N ALA A 218 -3.71 1.11 0.39
CA ALA A 218 -5.12 1.48 0.45
C ALA A 218 -5.96 0.79 -0.64
N LEU A 219 -5.35 0.34 -1.74
CA LEU A 219 -6.08 -0.28 -2.85
C LEU A 219 -6.75 -1.61 -2.43
N PRO A 220 -6.03 -2.60 -1.84
CA PRO A 220 -6.66 -3.77 -1.26
C PRO A 220 -7.81 -3.46 -0.30
N GLU A 221 -7.62 -2.49 0.61
CA GLU A 221 -8.64 -2.10 1.60
C GLU A 221 -9.89 -1.48 0.96
N HIS A 222 -9.73 -0.64 -0.08
CA HIS A 222 -10.86 -0.02 -0.76
C HIS A 222 -11.54 -0.92 -1.80
N SER A 223 -10.85 -1.97 -2.27
CA SER A 223 -11.41 -2.93 -3.23
C SER A 223 -12.28 -4.01 -2.58
N PHE A 224 -12.28 -4.10 -1.24
CA PHE A 224 -12.94 -5.16 -0.52
C PHE A 224 -13.62 -4.68 0.75
N SER A 225 -14.94 -4.81 0.77
CA SER A 225 -15.76 -4.81 1.96
C SER A 225 -16.50 -6.14 2.03
N GLN A 226 -16.34 -6.86 3.15
CA GLN A 226 -17.01 -8.14 3.35
C GLN A 226 -18.53 -7.93 3.40
N ASN A 227 -19.28 -8.88 2.84
CA ASN A 227 -20.71 -8.95 3.06
C ASN A 227 -20.95 -9.16 4.58
N PRO A 228 -21.69 -8.28 5.27
CA PRO A 228 -21.84 -8.35 6.73
C PRO A 228 -22.56 -9.62 7.21
N ARG A 229 -23.21 -10.35 6.30
CA ARG A 229 -23.95 -11.57 6.61
C ARG A 229 -23.40 -12.73 5.81
N MET A 230 -23.37 -13.90 6.45
CA MET A 230 -23.18 -15.16 5.74
C MET A 230 -24.32 -15.41 4.73
N PRO A 231 -24.08 -16.24 3.70
CA PRO A 231 -25.13 -16.69 2.80
C PRO A 231 -26.28 -17.37 3.56
N PHE A 232 -27.50 -17.34 3.01
CA PHE A 232 -28.66 -17.95 3.66
C PHE A 232 -28.51 -19.47 3.74
N THR A 233 -28.97 -20.07 4.84
CA THR A 233 -29.13 -21.53 4.94
C THR A 233 -30.42 -21.96 4.25
N ARG A 234 -30.55 -23.24 3.88
CA ARG A 234 -31.80 -23.76 3.27
C ARG A 234 -33.03 -23.48 4.15
N SER A 235 -32.89 -23.61 5.46
CA SER A 235 -33.96 -23.33 6.42
C SER A 235 -34.39 -21.86 6.44
N GLN A 236 -33.46 -20.92 6.23
CA GLN A 236 -33.77 -19.49 6.14
C GLN A 236 -34.46 -19.13 4.82
N VAL A 237 -34.12 -19.83 3.74
CA VAL A 237 -34.68 -19.62 2.41
C VAL A 237 -36.12 -20.13 2.27
N ALA A 238 -36.54 -21.11 3.08
CA ALA A 238 -37.88 -21.69 3.00
C ALA A 238 -39.03 -20.66 3.16
N GLY A 239 -38.76 -19.49 3.76
CA GLY A 239 -39.72 -18.38 3.88
C GLY A 239 -39.57 -17.25 2.85
N LEU A 240 -38.59 -17.33 1.95
CA LEU A 240 -38.30 -16.32 0.94
C LEU A 240 -38.99 -16.67 -0.39
N ARG A 241 -39.29 -15.66 -1.20
CA ARG A 241 -39.72 -15.85 -2.59
C ARG A 241 -38.54 -16.30 -3.46
N ALA A 242 -38.81 -17.06 -4.52
CA ALA A 242 -37.79 -17.61 -5.41
C ALA A 242 -36.91 -16.56 -6.10
N ASP A 243 -37.38 -15.32 -6.25
CA ASP A 243 -36.64 -14.18 -6.82
C ASP A 243 -35.72 -13.47 -5.80
N GLN A 244 -35.83 -13.80 -4.51
CA GLN A 244 -35.09 -13.15 -3.44
C GLN A 244 -33.78 -13.86 -3.08
N TYR A 245 -33.50 -15.01 -3.69
CA TYR A 245 -32.28 -15.78 -3.43
C TYR A 245 -31.79 -16.47 -4.70
N ASP A 246 -30.49 -16.75 -4.71
CA ASP A 246 -29.88 -17.65 -5.69
C ASP A 246 -29.62 -18.98 -5.00
N GLU A 247 -30.22 -20.06 -5.50
CA GLU A 247 -30.06 -21.41 -4.95
C GLU A 247 -28.58 -21.83 -4.90
N ASN A 248 -27.78 -21.35 -5.87
CA ASN A 248 -26.35 -21.61 -5.90
C ASN A 248 -25.57 -20.87 -4.80
N ASN A 249 -26.16 -19.83 -4.21
CA ASN A 249 -25.56 -19.05 -3.12
C ASN A 249 -26.19 -19.39 -1.76
N ILE A 250 -26.83 -20.55 -1.64
CA ILE A 250 -27.21 -21.10 -0.33
C ILE A 250 -25.96 -21.68 0.34
N TRP A 251 -25.81 -21.46 1.65
CA TRP A 251 -24.64 -21.85 2.44
C TRP A 251 -24.26 -23.32 2.26
N GLU A 252 -25.23 -24.23 2.34
CA GLU A 252 -25.01 -25.67 2.16
C GLU A 252 -24.43 -25.97 0.78
N ASN A 253 -24.93 -25.31 -0.27
CA ASN A 253 -24.43 -25.52 -1.63
C ASN A 253 -23.02 -24.95 -1.81
N ILE A 254 -22.72 -23.79 -1.20
CA ILE A 254 -21.37 -23.19 -1.18
C ILE A 254 -20.38 -24.13 -0.47
N TYR A 255 -20.77 -24.66 0.70
CA TYR A 255 -19.94 -25.56 1.48
C TYR A 255 -19.72 -26.91 0.77
N ASP A 256 -20.77 -27.48 0.17
CA ASP A 256 -20.68 -28.70 -0.61
C ASP A 256 -19.75 -28.54 -1.82
N ARG A 257 -19.76 -27.38 -2.49
CA ARG A 257 -18.78 -27.06 -3.53
C ARG A 257 -17.35 -27.09 -2.97
N ARG A 258 -17.11 -26.46 -1.81
CA ARG A 258 -15.79 -26.48 -1.16
C ARG A 258 -15.33 -27.90 -0.83
N ILE A 259 -16.21 -28.76 -0.32
CA ILE A 259 -15.91 -30.19 -0.09
C ILE A 259 -15.50 -30.85 -1.41
N ARG A 260 -16.31 -30.71 -2.47
CA ARG A 260 -15.99 -31.32 -3.78
C ARG A 260 -14.65 -30.83 -4.34
N GLY A 261 -14.37 -29.53 -4.26
CA GLY A 261 -13.09 -28.96 -4.68
C GLY A 261 -11.91 -29.49 -3.86
N SER A 262 -12.10 -29.70 -2.56
CA SER A 262 -11.08 -30.28 -1.68
C SER A 262 -10.80 -31.77 -2.00
N GLY A 263 -11.72 -32.44 -2.70
CA GLY A 263 -11.54 -33.78 -3.26
C GLY A 263 -10.81 -33.83 -4.60
N VAL A 264 -10.51 -32.67 -5.21
CA VAL A 264 -9.73 -32.60 -6.47
C VAL A 264 -8.24 -32.60 -6.17
N ARG A 265 -7.46 -33.28 -7.01
CA ARG A 265 -6.00 -33.29 -6.93
C ARG A 265 -5.41 -32.06 -7.63
N TYR A 266 -4.59 -31.33 -6.90
CA TYR A 266 -3.80 -30.20 -7.35
C TYR A 266 -2.31 -30.56 -7.35
N SER A 267 -1.54 -29.90 -8.21
CA SER A 267 -0.11 -30.13 -8.46
C SER A 267 0.26 -31.46 -9.13
N ALA A 268 1.46 -31.52 -9.71
CA ALA A 268 2.02 -32.75 -10.28
C ALA A 268 2.19 -33.89 -9.26
N ARG A 269 2.20 -33.59 -7.95
CA ARG A 269 2.27 -34.58 -6.87
C ARG A 269 0.90 -35.14 -6.47
N GLY A 270 -0.20 -34.67 -7.07
CA GLY A 270 -1.54 -35.17 -6.80
C GLY A 270 -2.02 -34.89 -5.37
N GLN A 271 -1.66 -33.74 -4.82
CA GLN A 271 -2.00 -33.32 -3.45
C GLN A 271 -3.40 -32.70 -3.41
N TYR A 272 -4.05 -32.73 -2.25
CA TYR A 272 -5.36 -32.11 -2.06
C TYR A 272 -5.22 -30.75 -1.39
N ILE A 273 -6.19 -29.85 -1.59
CA ILE A 273 -6.33 -28.66 -0.75
C ILE A 273 -7.22 -29.08 0.43
N PRO A 274 -6.71 -29.11 1.68
CA PRO A 274 -7.45 -29.65 2.81
C PRO A 274 -8.59 -28.74 3.26
N LEU A 275 -9.53 -29.31 4.01
CA LEU A 275 -10.48 -28.55 4.82
C LEU A 275 -9.79 -28.11 6.12
N VAL A 276 -10.05 -26.88 6.57
CA VAL A 276 -9.49 -26.35 7.81
C VAL A 276 -10.50 -26.50 8.94
N THR A 277 -10.09 -27.11 10.07
CA THR A 277 -11.03 -27.48 11.16
C THR A 277 -10.89 -26.66 12.43
N ASP A 278 -9.77 -25.96 12.63
CA ASP A 278 -9.47 -25.20 13.85
C ASP A 278 -9.68 -23.69 13.71
N ILE A 279 -10.24 -23.26 12.57
CA ILE A 279 -10.58 -21.86 12.29
C ILE A 279 -12.09 -21.78 12.08
N ASP A 280 -12.74 -20.81 12.71
CA ASP A 280 -14.17 -20.58 12.51
C ASP A 280 -14.51 -20.34 11.03
N VAL A 281 -15.61 -20.93 10.57
CA VAL A 281 -15.95 -20.90 9.14
C VAL A 281 -16.24 -19.48 8.63
N ASN A 282 -16.71 -18.57 9.49
CA ASN A 282 -16.91 -17.15 9.15
C ASN A 282 -15.58 -16.41 8.94
N VAL A 283 -14.49 -16.94 9.48
CA VAL A 283 -13.13 -16.42 9.22
C VAL A 283 -12.61 -17.00 7.91
N GLN A 284 -12.92 -18.25 7.59
CA GLN A 284 -12.47 -18.95 6.38
C GLN A 284 -13.18 -18.48 5.10
N PHE A 285 -14.48 -18.17 5.18
CA PHE A 285 -15.28 -17.71 4.04
C PHE A 285 -15.54 -16.21 4.12
N ARG A 286 -15.10 -15.45 3.10
CA ARG A 286 -15.17 -13.98 3.10
C ARG A 286 -15.70 -13.44 1.77
N GLU A 287 -17.00 -13.61 1.55
CA GLU A 287 -17.64 -13.06 0.36
C GLU A 287 -17.61 -11.52 0.36
N PRO A 288 -17.13 -10.87 -0.72
CA PRO A 288 -17.25 -9.43 -0.91
C PRO A 288 -18.71 -9.00 -1.15
N ASN A 289 -19.07 -7.79 -0.72
CA ASN A 289 -20.34 -7.20 -1.13
C ASN A 289 -20.37 -6.85 -2.64
N ASP A 290 -21.55 -6.54 -3.19
CA ASP A 290 -21.71 -6.35 -4.65
C ASP A 290 -20.89 -5.19 -5.22
N THR A 291 -20.73 -4.11 -4.45
CA THR A 291 -19.84 -3.00 -4.83
C THR A 291 -18.40 -3.47 -4.96
N SER A 292 -17.93 -4.27 -4.00
CA SER A 292 -16.57 -4.83 -4.00
C SER A 292 -16.37 -5.83 -5.15
N LYS A 293 -17.38 -6.65 -5.48
CA LYS A 293 -17.33 -7.53 -6.66
C LYS A 293 -17.09 -6.73 -7.95
N LYS A 294 -17.78 -5.59 -8.13
CA LYS A 294 -17.57 -4.69 -9.28
C LYS A 294 -16.19 -4.04 -9.27
N LEU A 295 -15.70 -3.61 -8.10
CA LEU A 295 -14.36 -3.04 -7.97
C LEU A 295 -13.27 -4.08 -8.27
N LEU A 296 -13.42 -5.32 -7.80
CA LEU A 296 -12.52 -6.42 -8.10
C LEU A 296 -12.44 -6.71 -9.60
N ALA A 297 -13.58 -6.73 -10.30
CA ALA A 297 -13.63 -6.85 -11.76
C ALA A 297 -12.89 -5.71 -12.48
N ALA A 298 -13.08 -4.46 -12.03
CA ALA A 298 -12.37 -3.30 -12.58
C ALA A 298 -10.85 -3.38 -12.34
N VAL A 299 -10.44 -3.84 -11.15
CA VAL A 299 -9.02 -4.09 -10.83
C VAL A 299 -8.45 -5.22 -11.69
N ALA A 300 -9.21 -6.31 -11.89
CA ALA A 300 -8.85 -7.43 -12.76
C ALA A 300 -8.51 -6.93 -14.18
N ASN A 301 -9.44 -6.16 -14.78
CA ASN A 301 -9.31 -5.61 -16.12
C ASN A 301 -8.05 -4.73 -16.25
N ARG A 302 -7.78 -3.89 -15.24
CA ARG A 302 -6.55 -3.09 -15.20
C ARG A 302 -5.29 -3.95 -15.15
N VAL A 303 -5.27 -4.99 -14.30
CA VAL A 303 -4.11 -5.88 -14.18
C VAL A 303 -3.87 -6.64 -15.48
N LEU A 304 -4.91 -7.15 -16.13
CA LEU A 304 -4.81 -7.83 -17.42
C LEU A 304 -4.23 -6.93 -18.51
N LYS A 305 -4.65 -5.66 -18.57
CA LYS A 305 -4.10 -4.65 -19.51
C LYS A 305 -2.63 -4.30 -19.24
N GLN A 306 -2.19 -4.39 -17.99
CA GLN A 306 -0.83 -4.03 -17.55
C GLN A 306 0.09 -5.24 -17.39
N ALA A 307 -0.43 -6.45 -17.58
CA ALA A 307 0.34 -7.67 -17.46
C ALA A 307 1.52 -7.65 -18.45
N PRO A 308 2.71 -8.13 -18.03
CA PRO A 308 3.86 -8.22 -18.94
C PRO A 308 3.50 -9.05 -20.17
N LYS A 309 3.74 -8.48 -21.35
CA LYS A 309 3.58 -9.19 -22.62
C LYS A 309 4.73 -10.19 -22.77
N ARG A 310 4.42 -11.42 -23.16
CA ARG A 310 5.41 -12.45 -23.51
C ARG A 310 5.28 -12.72 -25.01
N GLU A 311 6.42 -12.88 -25.69
CA GLU A 311 6.43 -13.09 -27.14
C GLU A 311 5.62 -14.33 -27.52
N GLY A 312 4.67 -14.18 -28.45
CA GLY A 312 3.78 -15.27 -28.89
C GLY A 312 2.69 -15.69 -27.90
N LEU A 313 2.61 -15.12 -26.69
CA LEU A 313 1.65 -15.52 -25.66
C LEU A 313 0.67 -14.39 -25.33
N SER A 314 -0.61 -14.63 -25.59
CA SER A 314 -1.70 -13.78 -25.11
C SER A 314 -2.04 -14.05 -23.65
N VAL A 315 -2.41 -13.00 -22.92
CA VAL A 315 -3.01 -13.12 -21.58
C VAL A 315 -4.42 -13.67 -21.73
N ARG A 316 -4.76 -14.71 -20.96
CA ARG A 316 -6.06 -15.41 -21.02
C ARG A 316 -7.00 -14.99 -19.90
N SER A 317 -6.50 -14.99 -18.66
CA SER A 317 -7.30 -14.72 -17.47
C SER A 317 -6.42 -14.31 -16.30
N VAL A 318 -7.04 -13.82 -15.23
CA VAL A 318 -6.38 -13.53 -13.97
C VAL A 318 -7.17 -14.09 -12.80
N LYS A 319 -6.50 -14.88 -11.95
CA LYS A 319 -7.03 -15.26 -10.64
C LYS A 319 -6.62 -14.21 -9.62
N ILE A 320 -7.59 -13.71 -8.85
CA ILE A 320 -7.36 -12.69 -7.83
C ILE A 320 -7.39 -13.34 -6.45
N TYR A 321 -6.45 -12.94 -5.61
CA TYR A 321 -6.37 -13.36 -4.22
C TYR A 321 -6.24 -12.13 -3.33
N ARG A 322 -7.14 -11.98 -2.37
CA ARG A 322 -6.97 -11.04 -1.27
C ARG A 322 -6.15 -11.73 -0.20
N VAL A 323 -5.02 -11.15 0.18
CA VAL A 323 -4.09 -11.78 1.12
C VAL A 323 -3.96 -10.93 2.36
N THR A 324 -4.40 -11.46 3.50
CA THR A 324 -4.18 -10.82 4.81
C THR A 324 -2.80 -11.22 5.33
N HIS A 325 -1.92 -10.27 5.59
CA HIS A 325 -0.59 -10.53 6.15
C HIS A 325 -0.65 -10.45 7.68
N GLN A 326 -0.73 -11.61 8.33
CA GLN A 326 -0.79 -11.72 9.78
C GLN A 326 0.47 -11.18 10.44
N MET A 327 0.29 -10.39 11.49
CA MET A 327 1.39 -9.95 12.33
C MET A 327 1.96 -11.13 13.13
N LEU A 328 3.25 -11.06 13.47
CA LEU A 328 3.85 -12.00 14.39
C LEU A 328 3.29 -11.75 15.79
N THR A 329 2.96 -12.83 16.49
CA THR A 329 2.74 -12.74 17.94
C THR A 329 4.07 -12.45 18.65
N PRO A 330 4.04 -11.89 19.88
CA PRO A 330 5.26 -11.69 20.67
C PRO A 330 6.10 -12.97 20.85
N TYR A 331 5.42 -14.13 20.96
CA TYR A 331 6.07 -15.43 21.06
C TYR A 331 6.80 -15.81 19.77
N GLU A 332 6.18 -15.63 18.61
CA GLU A 332 6.82 -15.96 17.32
C GLU A 332 8.00 -15.02 17.03
N LEU A 333 7.85 -13.74 17.38
CA LEU A 333 8.92 -12.76 17.26
C LEU A 333 10.10 -13.11 18.17
N SER A 334 9.86 -13.53 19.42
CA SER A 334 10.92 -13.94 20.35
C SER A 334 11.65 -15.22 19.90
N ARG A 335 10.98 -16.06 19.10
CA ARG A 335 11.56 -17.24 18.43
C ARG A 335 12.31 -16.89 17.13
N GLY A 336 12.38 -15.63 16.75
CA GLY A 336 13.08 -15.18 15.54
C GLY A 336 12.39 -15.61 14.24
N ILE A 337 11.09 -15.91 14.28
CA ILE A 337 10.33 -16.25 13.06
C ILE A 337 10.30 -15.01 12.17
N SER A 338 10.64 -15.18 10.89
CA SER A 338 10.56 -14.07 9.94
C SER A 338 9.10 -13.65 9.74
N PRO A 339 8.78 -12.35 9.72
CA PRO A 339 7.42 -11.89 9.42
C PRO A 339 7.01 -12.22 7.98
N PHE A 340 7.96 -12.61 7.12
CA PHE A 340 7.72 -12.92 5.71
C PHE A 340 7.61 -14.42 5.42
N VAL A 341 7.55 -15.28 6.45
CA VAL A 341 7.25 -16.70 6.23
C VAL A 341 5.87 -16.85 5.60
N LYS A 342 5.73 -17.76 4.63
CA LYS A 342 4.52 -17.85 3.81
C LYS A 342 3.26 -18.18 4.63
N GLN A 343 3.41 -18.89 5.75
CA GLN A 343 2.33 -19.22 6.68
C GLN A 343 1.66 -17.98 7.30
N LYS A 344 2.32 -16.81 7.26
CA LYS A 344 1.76 -15.53 7.71
C LYS A 344 0.86 -14.86 6.68
N TYR A 345 0.74 -15.42 5.47
CA TYR A 345 -0.14 -14.92 4.44
C TYR A 345 -1.41 -15.76 4.40
N TRP A 346 -2.56 -15.10 4.56
CA TRP A 346 -3.87 -15.73 4.53
C TRP A 346 -4.60 -15.33 3.26
N PRO A 347 -4.42 -16.08 2.16
CA PRO A 347 -5.05 -15.79 0.88
C PRO A 347 -6.49 -16.29 0.81
N TYR A 348 -7.37 -15.44 0.30
CA TYR A 348 -8.76 -15.72 -0.02
C TYR A 348 -8.95 -15.56 -1.51
N PHE A 349 -9.46 -16.58 -2.19
CA PHE A 349 -9.68 -16.51 -3.64
C PHE A 349 -10.88 -15.62 -3.96
N MET A 350 -10.70 -14.63 -4.83
CA MET A 350 -11.70 -13.61 -5.15
C MET A 350 -12.35 -13.81 -6.54
N GLY A 351 -11.99 -14.90 -7.23
CA GLY A 351 -12.50 -15.25 -8.55
C GLY A 351 -11.42 -15.19 -9.63
N GLU A 352 -11.73 -15.84 -10.74
CA GLU A 352 -10.98 -15.78 -11.99
C GLU A 352 -11.74 -14.89 -12.98
N PHE A 353 -11.03 -13.97 -13.63
CA PHE A 353 -11.61 -13.02 -14.57
C PHE A 353 -10.96 -13.15 -15.95
N ASN A 354 -11.78 -13.11 -17.01
CA ASN A 354 -11.31 -13.09 -18.40
C ASN A 354 -10.79 -11.70 -18.82
N THR A 355 -10.33 -11.56 -20.06
CA THR A 355 -9.82 -10.31 -20.65
C THR A 355 -10.84 -9.16 -20.66
N GLU A 356 -12.12 -9.49 -20.58
CA GLU A 356 -13.25 -8.55 -20.56
C GLU A 356 -13.53 -8.06 -19.13
N GLY A 357 -12.97 -8.72 -18.12
CA GLY A 357 -13.21 -8.43 -16.70
C GLY A 357 -14.45 -9.14 -16.14
N GLU A 358 -14.97 -10.14 -16.83
CA GLU A 358 -16.08 -10.97 -16.39
C GLU A 358 -15.56 -12.19 -15.63
N MET A 359 -16.31 -12.64 -14.63
CA MET A 359 -15.94 -13.80 -13.83
C MET A 359 -16.11 -15.09 -14.65
N VAL A 360 -15.04 -15.88 -14.77
CA VAL A 360 -15.00 -17.10 -15.60
C VAL A 360 -15.86 -18.21 -15.01
N ASN A 361 -15.80 -18.40 -13.68
CA ASN A 361 -16.53 -19.46 -12.99
C ASN A 361 -17.12 -18.94 -11.67
N PRO A 362 -18.39 -18.50 -11.63
CA PRO A 362 -19.05 -18.09 -10.39
C PRO A 362 -19.32 -19.27 -9.44
N MET A 363 -19.17 -20.50 -9.92
CA MET A 363 -19.38 -21.74 -9.16
C MET A 363 -18.06 -22.39 -8.74
N ASP A 364 -16.95 -21.66 -8.79
CA ASP A 364 -15.65 -22.20 -8.38
C ASP A 364 -15.71 -22.66 -6.91
N PRO A 365 -15.23 -23.88 -6.59
CA PRO A 365 -15.36 -24.44 -5.26
C PRO A 365 -14.55 -23.69 -4.19
N PHE A 366 -13.59 -22.87 -4.59
CA PHE A 366 -12.76 -22.06 -3.68
C PHE A 366 -13.16 -20.59 -3.69
N LEU A 367 -14.20 -20.18 -4.44
CA LEU A 367 -14.62 -18.78 -4.50
C LEU A 367 -14.93 -18.24 -3.09
N TYR A 368 -14.20 -17.19 -2.70
CA TYR A 368 -14.21 -16.52 -1.40
C TYR A 368 -13.69 -17.31 -0.20
N TRP A 369 -13.14 -18.50 -0.44
CA TRP A 369 -12.56 -19.33 0.61
C TRP A 369 -11.08 -19.02 0.85
N TYR A 370 -10.68 -19.20 2.10
CA TYR A 370 -9.29 -19.28 2.53
C TYR A 370 -8.57 -20.49 1.90
N LEU A 371 -7.35 -20.23 1.41
CA LEU A 371 -6.43 -21.23 0.88
C LEU A 371 -5.22 -21.37 1.83
N PRO A 372 -5.14 -22.44 2.63
CA PRO A 372 -4.14 -22.53 3.68
C PRO A 372 -2.71 -22.68 3.14
N ILE A 373 -1.77 -21.95 3.73
CA ILE A 373 -0.33 -22.20 3.54
C ILE A 373 0.21 -22.75 4.85
N VAL A 374 0.44 -24.06 4.91
CA VAL A 374 0.73 -24.79 6.15
C VAL A 374 1.89 -25.76 5.98
N LYS A 375 2.49 -26.18 7.10
CA LYS A 375 3.46 -27.28 7.08
C LYS A 375 2.74 -28.58 7.41
N VAL A 376 2.83 -29.56 6.52
CA VAL A 376 2.19 -30.88 6.67
C VAL A 376 3.26 -31.98 6.78
N PRO A 377 2.96 -33.12 7.42
CA PRO A 377 3.88 -34.26 7.44
C PRO A 377 4.27 -34.71 6.03
N ALA A 378 5.48 -35.25 5.87
CA ALA A 378 5.98 -35.79 4.60
C ALA A 378 5.07 -36.84 3.94
N THR A 379 4.21 -37.48 4.74
CA THR A 379 3.26 -38.51 4.31
C THR A 379 1.91 -37.97 3.85
N TYR A 380 1.71 -36.65 3.83
CA TYR A 380 0.49 -36.05 3.30
C TYR A 380 0.31 -36.38 1.80
N PRO A 381 -0.90 -36.75 1.33
CA PRO A 381 -2.18 -36.74 2.07
C PRO A 381 -2.55 -38.06 2.76
N ASN A 382 -1.74 -39.11 2.63
CA ASN A 382 -2.15 -40.49 2.98
C ASN A 382 -2.43 -40.69 4.48
N HIS A 383 -1.67 -40.01 5.36
CA HIS A 383 -1.84 -40.09 6.82
C HIS A 383 -2.40 -38.80 7.44
N ALA A 384 -3.01 -37.92 6.64
CA ALA A 384 -3.72 -36.79 7.19
C ALA A 384 -4.98 -37.28 7.96
N PRO A 385 -5.36 -36.64 9.08
CA PRO A 385 -6.68 -36.83 9.64
C PRO A 385 -7.74 -36.60 8.57
N ARG A 386 -8.85 -37.34 8.64
CA ARG A 386 -9.93 -37.25 7.65
C ARG A 386 -11.20 -36.76 8.31
N ASP A 387 -11.92 -35.92 7.57
CA ASP A 387 -13.27 -35.54 7.95
C ASP A 387 -14.16 -36.80 7.97
N PRO A 388 -14.88 -37.08 9.08
CA PRO A 388 -15.68 -38.31 9.19
C PRO A 388 -16.79 -38.44 8.15
N GLN A 389 -17.30 -37.32 7.63
CA GLN A 389 -18.43 -37.32 6.69
C GLN A 389 -17.97 -37.44 5.23
N SER A 390 -17.00 -36.63 4.82
CA SER A 390 -16.51 -36.57 3.45
C SER A 390 -15.33 -37.51 3.17
N GLY A 391 -14.66 -38.01 4.21
CA GLY A 391 -13.43 -38.78 4.09
C GLY A 391 -12.24 -37.98 3.56
N LEU A 392 -12.37 -36.66 3.39
CA LEU A 392 -11.32 -35.80 2.84
C LEU A 392 -10.27 -35.44 3.89
N PRO A 393 -9.02 -35.17 3.48
CA PRO A 393 -7.99 -34.66 4.38
C PRO A 393 -8.43 -33.36 5.07
N VAL A 394 -8.38 -33.34 6.39
CA VAL A 394 -8.53 -32.13 7.21
C VAL A 394 -7.20 -31.71 7.79
N PHE A 395 -7.08 -30.43 8.10
CA PHE A 395 -5.88 -29.89 8.72
C PHE A 395 -6.23 -28.79 9.74
N ALA A 396 -5.48 -28.77 10.84
CA ALA A 396 -5.55 -27.69 11.82
C ALA A 396 -4.33 -26.78 11.65
N VAL A 397 -4.57 -25.52 11.29
CA VAL A 397 -3.55 -24.54 10.90
C VAL A 397 -2.62 -24.18 12.06
N ASN A 398 -3.13 -24.20 13.31
CA ASN A 398 -2.39 -23.80 14.50
C ASN A 398 -1.64 -24.95 15.18
N LEU A 399 -1.71 -26.18 14.65
CA LEU A 399 -0.95 -27.30 15.22
C LEU A 399 0.54 -27.21 14.84
N PRO A 400 1.46 -27.51 15.77
CA PRO A 400 2.87 -27.59 15.46
C PRO A 400 3.11 -28.68 14.41
N ALA A 401 3.95 -28.36 13.41
CA ALA A 401 4.28 -29.29 12.35
C ALA A 401 5.13 -30.45 12.89
N VAL A 402 4.70 -31.68 12.66
CA VAL A 402 5.47 -32.90 13.00
C VAL A 402 6.60 -33.07 11.97
N GLU A 403 7.84 -33.23 12.42
CA GLU A 403 8.97 -33.50 11.53
C GLU A 403 9.07 -35.00 11.17
N PRO A 404 9.44 -35.35 9.92
CA PRO A 404 9.73 -34.47 8.80
C PRO A 404 8.45 -33.87 8.17
N ASN A 405 8.50 -32.59 7.82
CA ASN A 405 7.40 -31.86 7.19
C ASN A 405 7.82 -31.19 5.87
N PHE A 406 6.83 -30.80 5.08
CA PHE A 406 7.01 -29.89 3.94
C PHE A 406 5.91 -28.82 3.93
N GLU A 407 6.15 -27.73 3.22
CA GLU A 407 5.16 -26.66 3.05
C GLU A 407 4.13 -27.04 1.98
N LEU A 408 2.86 -27.11 2.37
CA LEU A 408 1.71 -27.22 1.48
C LEU A 408 1.19 -25.81 1.20
N ASP A 409 1.58 -25.26 0.05
CA ASP A 409 1.18 -23.94 -0.43
C ASP A 409 -0.09 -24.07 -1.29
N CYS A 410 -1.28 -24.10 -0.65
CA CYS A 410 -2.54 -24.29 -1.37
C CYS A 410 -2.87 -23.13 -2.31
N LEU A 411 -2.28 -21.96 -2.07
CA LEU A 411 -2.40 -20.81 -2.97
C LEU A 411 -1.72 -21.09 -4.31
N GLU A 412 -0.47 -21.54 -4.28
CA GLU A 412 0.28 -21.92 -5.48
C GLU A 412 -0.40 -23.09 -6.21
N MET A 413 -0.86 -24.09 -5.47
CA MET A 413 -1.63 -25.22 -6.00
C MET A 413 -2.90 -24.77 -6.72
N HIS A 414 -3.69 -23.87 -6.12
CA HIS A 414 -4.90 -23.33 -6.72
C HIS A 414 -4.61 -22.44 -7.93
N ALA A 415 -3.55 -21.63 -7.86
CA ALA A 415 -3.11 -20.80 -8.97
C ALA A 415 -2.76 -21.66 -10.19
N ALA A 416 -1.89 -22.66 -10.01
CA ALA A 416 -1.51 -23.62 -11.06
C ALA A 416 -2.70 -24.39 -11.65
N GLY A 417 -3.76 -24.60 -10.86
CA GLY A 417 -4.96 -25.33 -11.25
C GLY A 417 -4.87 -26.83 -10.97
N PRO A 418 -5.94 -27.59 -11.31
CA PRO A 418 -5.99 -29.03 -11.11
C PRO A 418 -4.84 -29.74 -11.84
N ALA A 419 -4.37 -30.85 -11.28
CA ALA A 419 -3.40 -31.70 -11.96
C ALA A 419 -3.99 -32.19 -13.28
N LYS A 420 -3.25 -32.04 -14.39
CA LYS A 420 -3.65 -32.69 -15.65
C LYS A 420 -3.67 -34.19 -15.41
N GLU A 421 -4.81 -34.83 -15.66
CA GLU A 421 -4.88 -36.29 -15.68
C GLU A 421 -3.90 -36.77 -16.74
N THR A 422 -2.77 -37.31 -16.31
CA THR A 422 -1.91 -38.07 -17.19
C THR A 422 -2.68 -39.34 -17.49
N ASN A 423 -3.30 -39.46 -18.67
CA ASN A 423 -3.86 -40.73 -19.16
C ASN A 423 -2.78 -41.79 -18.99
N ARG A 424 -2.91 -42.62 -17.95
CA ARG A 424 -2.00 -43.71 -17.61
C ARG A 424 -2.62 -45.03 -17.99
#